data_AF-A0A075GL15-F1
#
_entry.id   AF-A0A075GL15-F1
#
_cell.length_a   1.000
_cell.length_b   1.000
_cell.length_c   1.000
_cell.angle_alpha   90.00
_cell.angle_beta   90.00
_cell.angle_gamma   90.00
#
_symmetry.space_group_name_H-M   'P 1'
#
loop_
_entity.id
_entity.type
_entity.pdbx_description
1 polymer ?
#
loop_
_entity_poly.entity_id
_entity_poly.type
_entity_poly.pdbx_seq_one_letter_code
_entity_poly.pdbx_strand_id
1 'polypeptide(L)'
;FDKPVSKFEEQLQVIKHLYDSDPDNRKTWEGKYYQLTEACLQAKSIRQPHVPIYMASGGKRTLAMTGKYGDGWLPIGYTPELFEDHKDQIINSMNENGRTEEEKEDFQMALDIDVYFSDDAETSWDKNEGSSES
;
A
#
# COMPACT_ATOMS: atom_id res chain seq x y z
N PHE A 1 6.08 -17.66 -6.83
CA PHE A 1 5.56 -16.30 -7.08
C PHE A 1 6.66 -15.23 -7.08
N ASP A 2 7.94 -15.58 -7.24
CA ASP A 2 9.03 -14.61 -6.98
C ASP A 2 9.20 -13.55 -8.05
N LYS A 3 8.98 -13.89 -9.33
CA LYS A 3 9.18 -12.93 -10.43
C LYS A 3 8.20 -11.74 -10.39
N PRO A 4 6.87 -11.93 -10.22
CA PRO A 4 5.94 -10.81 -10.12
C PRO A 4 6.20 -9.91 -8.92
N VAL A 5 6.44 -10.48 -7.74
CA VAL A 5 6.66 -9.69 -6.52
C VAL A 5 7.98 -8.92 -6.58
N SER A 6 9.06 -9.52 -7.13
CA SER A 6 10.32 -8.79 -7.34
C SER A 6 10.19 -7.67 -8.36
N LYS A 7 9.42 -7.84 -9.43
CA LYS A 7 9.16 -6.77 -10.39
C LYS A 7 8.38 -5.62 -9.73
N PHE A 8 7.36 -5.95 -8.94
CA PHE A 8 6.58 -4.96 -8.22
C PHE A 8 7.40 -4.19 -7.18
N GLU A 9 8.30 -4.87 -6.47
CA GLU A 9 9.23 -4.23 -5.55
C GLU A 9 10.15 -3.22 -6.25
N GLU A 10 10.73 -3.58 -7.40
CA GLU A 10 11.51 -2.64 -8.20
C GLU A 10 10.66 -1.46 -8.70
N GLN A 11 9.40 -1.72 -9.08
CA GLN A 11 8.48 -0.67 -9.50
C GLN A 11 8.24 0.36 -8.39
N LEU A 12 8.03 -0.07 -7.14
CA LEU A 12 7.85 0.84 -5.99
C LEU A 12 9.09 1.69 -5.75
N GLN A 13 10.28 1.10 -5.85
CA GLN A 13 11.54 1.82 -5.71
C GLN A 13 11.71 2.88 -6.79
N VAL A 14 11.42 2.54 -8.05
CA VAL A 14 11.46 3.48 -9.18
C VAL A 14 10.47 4.63 -8.99
N ILE A 15 9.24 4.35 -8.55
CA ILE A 15 8.22 5.38 -8.30
C ILE A 15 8.70 6.34 -7.21
N LYS A 16 9.15 5.83 -6.06
CA LYS A 16 9.67 6.67 -4.97
C LYS A 16 10.89 7.48 -5.44
N HIS A 17 11.80 6.88 -6.19
CA HIS A 17 12.96 7.58 -6.75
C HIS A 17 12.56 8.75 -7.66
N LEU A 18 11.49 8.57 -8.46
CA LEU A 18 10.93 9.60 -9.32
C LEU A 18 10.16 10.69 -8.56
N TYR A 19 9.58 10.40 -7.38
CA TYR A 19 8.95 11.44 -6.56
C TYR A 19 9.94 12.53 -6.12
N ASP A 20 11.21 12.18 -5.96
CA ASP A 20 12.29 13.14 -5.64
C ASP A 20 12.90 13.83 -6.88
N SER A 21 12.27 13.70 -8.05
CA SER A 21 12.76 14.29 -9.31
C SER A 21 12.17 15.66 -9.60
N ASP A 22 12.95 16.49 -10.28
CA ASP A 22 12.51 17.76 -10.86
C ASP A 22 13.33 18.07 -12.12
N PRO A 23 13.03 19.16 -12.87
CA PRO A 23 13.75 19.47 -14.10
C PRO A 23 15.27 19.62 -13.97
N ASP A 24 15.75 20.01 -12.78
CA ASP A 24 17.17 20.20 -12.44
C ASP A 24 17.77 18.96 -11.74
N ASN A 25 16.93 18.11 -11.13
CA ASN A 25 17.29 16.86 -10.45
C ASN A 25 16.68 15.65 -11.15
N ARG A 26 17.19 15.35 -12.34
CA ARG A 26 16.78 14.19 -13.13
C ARG A 26 17.30 12.89 -12.52
N LYS A 27 16.54 11.82 -12.69
CA LYS A 27 16.78 10.51 -12.09
C LYS A 27 17.08 9.48 -13.16
N THR A 28 18.11 8.69 -12.90
CA THR A 28 18.54 7.57 -13.73
C THR A 28 18.50 6.31 -12.87
N TRP A 29 17.99 5.20 -13.42
CA TRP A 29 17.79 3.95 -12.71
C TRP A 29 18.18 2.80 -13.62
N GLU A 30 19.04 1.90 -13.14
CA GLU A 30 19.48 0.71 -13.87
C GLU A 30 19.11 -0.53 -13.06
N GLY A 31 17.86 -0.95 -13.23
CA GLY A 31 17.30 -2.10 -12.54
C GLY A 31 17.18 -3.33 -13.45
N LYS A 32 16.65 -4.40 -12.88
CA LYS A 32 16.44 -5.66 -13.60
C LYS A 32 15.20 -5.62 -14.49
N TYR A 33 14.18 -4.85 -14.09
CA TYR A 33 12.89 -4.79 -14.77
C TYR A 33 12.57 -3.41 -15.36
N TYR A 34 13.18 -2.35 -14.84
CA TYR A 34 12.98 -0.97 -15.25
C TYR A 34 14.32 -0.29 -15.49
N GLN A 35 14.35 0.58 -16.50
CA GLN A 35 15.49 1.45 -16.80
C GLN A 35 14.97 2.87 -17.02
N LEU A 36 15.62 3.85 -16.39
CA LEU A 36 15.35 5.27 -16.56
C LEU A 36 16.63 5.97 -16.98
N THR A 37 16.52 6.94 -17.89
CA THR A 37 17.64 7.79 -18.31
C THR A 37 17.20 9.24 -18.21
N GLU A 38 17.81 10.00 -17.31
CA GLU A 38 17.57 11.45 -17.13
C GLU A 38 16.07 11.81 -17.02
N ALA A 39 15.32 10.97 -16.31
CA ALA A 39 13.88 11.07 -16.18
C ALA A 39 13.46 12.04 -15.06
N CYS A 40 12.38 12.78 -15.26
CA CYS A 40 11.75 13.58 -14.22
C CYS A 40 10.22 13.53 -14.37
N LEU A 41 9.49 13.56 -13.25
CA LEU A 41 8.04 13.73 -13.28
C LEU A 41 7.70 15.14 -13.74
N GLN A 42 7.00 15.26 -14.87
CA GLN A 42 6.60 16.55 -15.42
C GLN A 42 5.47 17.21 -14.63
N ALA A 43 4.60 16.41 -14.03
CA ALA A 43 3.52 16.87 -13.17
C ALA A 43 3.88 16.57 -11.70
N LYS A 44 4.18 17.63 -10.94
CA LYS A 44 4.36 17.49 -9.49
C LYS A 44 3.02 17.22 -8.82
N SER A 45 3.06 16.40 -7.78
CA SER A 45 1.89 16.19 -6.91
C SER A 45 1.50 17.51 -6.24
N ILE A 46 0.21 17.82 -6.21
CA ILE A 46 -0.33 18.91 -5.37
C ILE A 46 -0.23 18.58 -3.88
N ARG A 47 -0.17 17.28 -3.54
CA ARG A 47 0.03 16.77 -2.18
C ARG A 47 1.53 16.62 -1.90
N GLN A 48 1.96 17.08 -0.74
CA GLN A 48 3.34 16.95 -0.27
C GLN A 48 3.47 15.79 0.73
N PRO A 49 4.63 15.11 0.77
CA PRO A 49 5.74 15.24 -0.17
C PRO A 49 5.43 14.61 -1.54
N HIS A 50 4.53 13.62 -1.60
CA HIS A 50 4.08 12.95 -2.82
C HIS A 50 2.66 12.41 -2.68
N VAL A 51 2.15 11.76 -3.73
CA VAL A 51 0.89 10.99 -3.65
C VAL A 51 1.13 9.77 -2.73
N PRO A 52 0.26 9.49 -1.75
CA PRO A 52 0.44 8.35 -0.86
C PRO A 52 0.29 7.01 -1.59
N ILE A 53 1.13 6.04 -1.24
CA ILE A 53 1.12 4.68 -1.78
C ILE A 53 0.36 3.75 -0.83
N TYR A 54 -0.83 3.33 -1.24
CA TYR A 54 -1.60 2.32 -0.51
C TYR A 54 -1.34 0.94 -1.10
N MET A 55 -1.14 -0.05 -0.24
CA MET A 55 -0.91 -1.43 -0.64
C MET A 55 -2.02 -2.34 -0.14
N ALA A 56 -2.69 -3.03 -1.07
CA ALA A 56 -3.56 -4.17 -0.76
C ALA A 56 -2.69 -5.44 -0.73
N SER A 57 -2.35 -5.90 0.48
CA SER A 57 -1.39 -6.99 0.67
C SER A 57 -1.86 -7.95 1.77
N GLY A 58 -1.54 -9.24 1.60
CA GLY A 58 -1.84 -10.30 2.57
C GLY A 58 -0.87 -11.48 2.53
N GLY A 59 0.20 -11.39 1.72
CA GLY A 59 1.28 -12.38 1.73
C GLY A 59 2.47 -11.82 2.49
N LYS A 60 3.19 -12.65 3.25
CA LYS A 60 4.34 -12.24 4.08
C LYS A 60 5.30 -11.27 3.39
N ARG A 61 5.68 -11.54 2.13
CA ARG A 61 6.59 -10.67 1.36
C ARG A 61 5.94 -9.33 0.99
N THR A 62 4.67 -9.31 0.61
CA THR A 62 3.98 -8.06 0.24
C THR A 62 3.60 -7.23 1.46
N LEU A 63 3.39 -7.84 2.63
CA LEU A 63 3.23 -7.16 3.92
C LEU A 63 4.54 -6.48 4.34
N ALA A 64 5.68 -7.16 4.21
CA ALA A 64 7.00 -6.55 4.42
C ALA A 64 7.23 -5.36 3.46
N MET A 65 6.87 -5.52 2.19
CA MET A 65 6.93 -4.39 1.25
C MET A 65 6.00 -3.23 1.66
N THR A 66 4.83 -3.54 2.25
CA THR A 66 3.87 -2.54 2.74
C THR A 66 4.47 -1.71 3.86
N GLY A 67 5.09 -2.35 4.87
CA GLY A 67 5.78 -1.62 5.93
C GLY A 67 6.97 -0.80 5.42
N LYS A 68 7.70 -1.33 4.43
CA LYS A 68 8.89 -0.65 3.88
C LYS A 68 8.58 0.52 2.95
N TYR A 69 7.59 0.38 2.08
CA TYR A 69 7.35 1.33 0.97
C TYR A 69 5.99 2.02 1.03
N GLY A 70 5.01 1.48 1.75
CA GLY A 70 3.66 2.01 1.79
C GLY A 70 3.46 3.17 2.76
N ASP A 71 2.48 3.99 2.47
CA ASP A 71 1.94 5.04 3.35
C ASP A 71 0.59 4.62 3.95
N GLY A 72 0.00 3.54 3.43
CA GLY A 72 -1.17 2.90 4.01
C GLY A 72 -1.36 1.45 3.55
N TRP A 73 -2.17 0.73 4.31
CA TRP A 73 -2.54 -0.66 4.04
C TRP A 73 -4.04 -0.79 3.84
N LEU A 74 -4.44 -1.52 2.79
CA LEU A 74 -5.83 -1.81 2.42
C LEU A 74 -6.12 -3.30 2.65
N PRO A 75 -6.53 -3.72 3.86
CA PRO A 75 -7.06 -5.06 4.10
C PRO A 75 -8.49 -5.16 3.58
N ILE A 76 -8.79 -6.25 2.85
CA ILE A 76 -10.10 -6.53 2.24
C ILE A 76 -10.62 -7.87 2.76
N GLY A 77 -11.78 -7.87 3.42
CA GLY A 77 -12.44 -9.10 3.90
C GLY A 77 -11.74 -9.79 5.07
N TYR A 78 -11.15 -9.02 5.98
CA TYR A 78 -10.36 -9.56 7.09
C TYR A 78 -11.20 -9.83 8.34
N THR A 79 -10.90 -10.92 9.04
CA THR A 79 -11.33 -11.09 10.44
C THR A 79 -10.45 -10.22 11.36
N PRO A 80 -10.93 -9.87 12.57
CA PRO A 80 -10.12 -9.11 13.54
C PRO A 80 -8.78 -9.76 13.86
N GLU A 81 -8.73 -11.09 13.99
CA GLU A 81 -7.51 -11.83 14.32
C GLU A 81 -6.49 -11.76 13.17
N LEU A 82 -6.95 -11.91 11.93
CA LEU A 82 -6.09 -11.81 10.75
C LEU A 82 -5.60 -10.38 10.53
N PHE A 83 -6.42 -9.39 10.87
CA PHE A 83 -6.03 -7.98 10.83
C PHE A 83 -4.89 -7.69 11.79
N GLU A 84 -5.01 -8.09 13.06
CA GLU A 84 -3.95 -7.85 14.05
C GLU A 84 -2.65 -8.58 13.70
N ASP A 85 -2.70 -9.83 13.24
CA ASP A 85 -1.48 -10.55 12.82
C ASP A 85 -0.75 -9.84 11.67
N HIS A 86 -1.47 -9.45 10.62
CA HIS A 86 -0.86 -8.79 9.46
C HIS A 86 -0.41 -7.35 9.76
N LYS A 87 -1.16 -6.63 10.59
CA LYS A 87 -0.76 -5.33 11.12
C LYS A 87 0.55 -5.43 11.89
N ASP A 88 0.72 -6.42 12.75
CA ASP A 88 1.98 -6.65 13.48
C ASP A 88 3.14 -6.94 12.53
N GLN A 89 2.92 -7.72 11.47
CA GLN A 89 3.94 -7.94 10.44
C GLN A 89 4.35 -6.65 9.72
N ILE A 90 3.40 -5.78 9.40
CA ILE A 90 3.66 -4.47 8.78
C ILE A 90 4.45 -3.58 9.75
N ILE A 91 4.03 -3.48 11.01
CA ILE A 91 4.72 -2.69 12.04
C ILE A 91 6.15 -3.18 12.24
N ASN A 92 6.36 -4.49 12.33
CA ASN A 92 7.70 -5.08 12.42
C ASN A 92 8.55 -4.70 11.21
N SER A 93 7.99 -4.76 10.01
CA SER A 93 8.70 -4.31 8.81
C SER A 93 8.99 -2.82 8.81
N MET A 94 8.12 -1.96 9.35
CA MET A 94 8.40 -0.52 9.51
C MET A 94 9.61 -0.31 10.43
N ASN A 95 9.66 -1.05 11.54
CA ASN A 95 10.77 -1.01 12.50
C ASN A 95 12.09 -1.48 11.87
N GLU A 96 12.09 -2.60 11.16
CA GLU A 96 13.27 -3.15 10.48
C GLU A 96 13.85 -2.22 9.41
N ASN A 97 12.99 -1.39 8.79
CA ASN A 97 13.40 -0.43 7.78
C ASN A 97 13.65 0.98 8.34
N GLY A 98 13.65 1.14 9.67
CA GLY A 98 14.04 2.37 10.34
C GLY A 98 13.08 3.54 10.13
N ARG A 99 11.79 3.27 9.91
CA ARG A 99 10.78 4.33 9.83
C ARG A 99 10.72 5.12 11.13
N THR A 100 10.54 6.44 11.02
CA THR A 100 10.40 7.33 12.18
C THR A 100 9.07 7.08 12.89
N GLU A 101 8.92 7.57 14.12
CA GLU A 101 7.64 7.47 14.84
C GLU A 101 6.54 8.28 14.13
N GLU A 102 6.87 9.47 13.62
CA GLU A 102 5.95 10.29 12.80
C GLU A 102 5.44 9.53 11.58
N GLU A 103 6.34 8.85 10.85
CA GLU A 103 5.95 8.04 9.69
C GLU A 103 5.05 6.84 10.05
N LYS A 104 5.16 6.31 11.27
CA LYS A 104 4.31 5.22 11.76
C LYS A 104 2.94 5.74 12.22
N GLU A 105 2.91 6.91 12.85
CA GLU A 105 1.67 7.59 13.26
C GLU A 105 0.85 8.03 12.04
N ASP A 106 1.51 8.51 10.99
CA ASP A 106 0.86 8.91 9.73
C ASP A 106 0.43 7.72 8.86
N PHE A 107 0.92 6.50 9.14
CA PHE A 107 0.60 5.31 8.37
C PHE A 107 -0.89 4.95 8.49
N GLN A 108 -1.59 4.88 7.36
CA GLN A 108 -3.03 4.66 7.38
C GLN A 108 -3.42 3.18 7.30
N MET A 109 -4.15 2.72 8.31
CA MET A 109 -4.85 1.43 8.30
C MET A 109 -6.24 1.64 7.67
N ALA A 110 -6.34 1.53 6.35
CA ALA A 110 -7.54 1.82 5.59
C ALA A 110 -8.37 0.54 5.36
N LEU A 111 -8.98 0.03 6.44
CA LEU A 111 -9.82 -1.17 6.40
C LEU A 111 -11.09 -0.92 5.57
N ASP A 112 -11.32 -1.77 4.58
CA ASP A 112 -12.51 -1.76 3.75
C ASP A 112 -13.58 -2.67 4.39
N ILE A 113 -14.75 -2.10 4.68
CA ILE A 113 -15.86 -2.79 5.36
C ILE A 113 -17.18 -2.42 4.67
N ASP A 114 -17.92 -3.43 4.24
CA ASP A 114 -19.30 -3.26 3.82
C ASP A 114 -20.22 -3.18 5.05
N VAL A 115 -20.95 -2.08 5.17
CA VAL A 115 -21.90 -1.85 6.27
C VAL A 115 -23.30 -1.65 5.69
N TYR A 116 -24.22 -2.52 6.13
CA TYR A 116 -25.63 -2.46 5.77
C TYR A 116 -26.45 -2.03 6.98
N PHE A 117 -27.34 -1.04 6.78
CA PHE A 117 -28.29 -0.57 7.79
C PHE A 117 -29.72 -0.90 7.37
N SER A 118 -30.52 -1.44 8.28
CA SER A 118 -31.98 -1.57 8.14
C SER A 118 -32.67 -1.49 9.51
N ASP A 119 -33.93 -1.08 9.52
CA ASP A 119 -34.78 -1.09 10.73
C ASP A 119 -35.24 -2.51 11.11
N ASP A 120 -35.04 -3.48 10.21
CA ASP A 120 -35.38 -4.89 10.37
C ASP A 120 -34.15 -5.78 10.07
N ALA A 121 -33.72 -6.57 11.05
CA ALA A 121 -32.47 -7.32 11.00
C ALA A 121 -32.43 -8.40 9.90
N GLU A 122 -33.57 -9.00 9.54
CA GLU A 122 -33.65 -9.99 8.44
C GLU A 122 -33.31 -9.34 7.09
N THR A 123 -33.84 -8.14 6.83
CA THR A 123 -33.58 -7.41 5.58
C THR A 123 -32.10 -7.01 5.41
N SER A 124 -31.34 -6.82 6.49
CA SER A 124 -29.88 -6.57 6.40
C SER A 124 -29.11 -7.82 6.04
N TRP A 125 -29.57 -8.99 6.50
CA TRP A 125 -28.92 -10.27 6.24
C TRP A 125 -29.06 -10.68 4.76
N ASP A 126 -30.26 -10.50 4.19
CA ASP A 126 -30.52 -10.82 2.78
C ASP A 126 -29.70 -9.96 1.79
N LYS A 127 -29.42 -8.69 2.13
CA LYS A 127 -28.60 -7.80 1.30
C LYS A 127 -27.11 -8.19 1.32
N ASN A 128 -26.65 -8.74 2.44
CA ASN A 128 -25.28 -9.21 2.58
C ASN A 128 -25.05 -10.47 1.71
N GLU A 129 -25.97 -11.44 1.73
CA GLU A 129 -25.85 -12.66 0.92
C GLU A 129 -25.89 -12.37 -0.59
N GLY A 130 -26.80 -11.50 -1.04
CA GLY A 130 -26.93 -11.13 -2.46
C GLY A 130 -25.72 -10.39 -3.04
N SER A 131 -24.86 -9.83 -2.19
CA SER A 131 -23.62 -9.13 -2.61
C SER A 131 -22.41 -10.08 -2.67
N SER A 132 -22.49 -11.25 -2.02
CA SER A 132 -21.43 -12.26 -1.99
C SER A 132 -21.48 -13.25 -3.16
N GLU A 133 -22.57 -13.26 -3.93
CA GLU A 133 -22.81 -14.15 -5.07
C GLU A 133 -22.51 -13.53 -6.45
N SER A 134 -21.98 -12.29 -6.52
CA SER A 134 -21.61 -11.60 -7.78
C SER A 134 -20.12 -11.40 -7.95
#